data_AF-A0A7S2B5J2-F1
#
_entry.id   AF-A0A7S2B5J2-F1
#
_cell.length_a   1.000
_cell.length_b   1.000
_cell.length_c   1.000
_cell.angle_alpha   90.00
_cell.angle_beta   90.00
_cell.angle_gamma   90.00
#
_symmetry.space_group_name_H-M   'P 1'
#
loop_
_entity.id
_entity.type
_entity.pdbx_description
1 polymer ?
#
loop_
_entity_poly.entity_id
_entity_poly.type
_entity_poly.pdbx_seq_one_letter_code
_entity_poly.pdbx_strand_id
1 'polypeptide(L)'
;EKKTEAVQPSIQASDPLPYAERAYHPNEVARSQGKLVVDVEWYLTQQILPPIDRLCEPIDGTSTAELAERLGLDRSKFHHRRTEGDSSRDLCAYVPMCQMEDSDRFKGTRNLDITCTKCAVKSAFPGVVNWEKNQSGLLCPNCGVEYWGAGNAASCFARLSNVYCLQVREDKKRYYKGTLKCDDSSCKTETQQQSIIGNICLSRGCQGRLQPEFSEKDLYTQLKFYQSLFDVTRKRTRDSTESPLQFPGDKEHSYEKVMDLMSQLTSREVENSKYNWVPFKFFEAAFGGAKDKKSVIG
;
A
#
# COMPACT_ATOMS: atom_id res chain seq x y z
N GLU A 1 41.45 -41.02 8.40
CA GLU A 1 41.86 -39.86 7.58
C GLU A 1 40.89 -38.71 7.85
N LYS A 2 41.42 -37.50 8.06
CA LYS A 2 40.70 -36.36 8.62
C LYS A 2 39.79 -35.72 7.57
N LYS A 3 38.53 -35.49 7.96
CA LYS A 3 37.59 -34.53 7.37
C LYS A 3 38.27 -33.16 7.24
N THR A 4 38.38 -32.61 6.04
CA THR A 4 38.68 -31.20 5.82
C THR A 4 37.36 -30.46 5.60
N GLU A 5 36.87 -29.83 6.66
CA GLU A 5 35.84 -28.80 6.61
C GLU A 5 36.43 -27.54 5.97
N ALA A 6 35.86 -27.11 4.85
CA ALA A 6 36.22 -25.85 4.21
C ALA A 6 35.52 -24.71 4.97
N VAL A 7 36.32 -23.94 5.71
CA VAL A 7 35.92 -22.73 6.42
C VAL A 7 35.58 -21.64 5.40
N GLN A 8 34.33 -21.17 5.39
CA GLN A 8 33.93 -19.96 4.67
C GLN A 8 34.41 -18.72 5.46
N PRO A 9 35.14 -17.77 4.85
CA PRO A 9 35.48 -16.53 5.52
C PRO A 9 34.27 -15.59 5.51
N SER A 10 33.84 -15.21 6.71
CA SER A 10 32.88 -14.14 6.97
C SER A 10 33.44 -12.79 6.52
N ILE A 11 32.82 -12.15 5.52
CA ILE A 11 33.20 -10.81 5.05
C ILE A 11 32.25 -9.77 5.67
N GLN A 12 32.86 -8.79 6.32
CA GLN A 12 32.23 -7.67 7.00
C GLN A 12 31.47 -6.76 6.02
N ALA A 13 30.29 -6.30 6.44
CA ALA A 13 29.42 -5.42 5.68
C ALA A 13 29.94 -3.97 5.70
N SER A 14 30.53 -3.54 4.58
CA SER A 14 30.54 -2.14 4.16
C SER A 14 29.47 -1.94 3.09
N ASP A 15 28.69 -0.87 3.17
CA ASP A 15 27.63 -0.58 2.20
C ASP A 15 28.17 -0.64 0.75
N PRO A 16 27.59 -1.48 -0.12
CA PRO A 16 28.16 -1.73 -1.43
C PRO A 16 27.94 -0.54 -2.36
N LEU A 17 29.02 -0.13 -3.03
CA LEU A 17 28.98 0.83 -4.14
C LEU A 17 27.92 0.44 -5.19
N PRO A 18 27.36 1.41 -5.94
CA PRO A 18 26.38 1.17 -6.99
C PRO A 18 26.82 0.06 -7.96
N TYR A 19 25.88 -0.76 -8.44
CA TYR A 19 26.19 -1.94 -9.27
C TYR A 19 27.07 -1.64 -10.49
N ALA A 20 26.94 -0.46 -11.07
CA ALA A 20 27.73 -0.02 -12.22
C ALA A 20 29.23 0.12 -11.89
N GLU A 21 29.58 0.49 -10.66
CA GLU A 21 30.96 0.68 -10.21
C GLU A 21 31.64 -0.63 -9.77
N ARG A 22 30.86 -1.73 -9.68
CA ARG A 22 31.34 -3.08 -9.33
C ARG A 22 31.44 -4.02 -10.52
N ALA A 23 31.29 -3.50 -11.74
CA ALA A 23 31.37 -4.28 -12.98
C ALA A 23 32.82 -4.36 -13.47
N TYR A 24 33.39 -5.58 -13.49
CA TYR A 24 34.75 -5.84 -13.96
C TYR A 24 34.74 -6.85 -15.12
N HIS A 25 35.73 -6.76 -16.00
CA HIS A 25 35.90 -7.75 -17.08
C HIS A 25 36.42 -9.08 -16.51
N PRO A 26 35.98 -10.27 -17.01
CA PRO A 26 36.43 -11.57 -16.49
C PRO A 26 37.96 -11.75 -16.45
N ASN A 27 38.67 -11.20 -17.43
CA ASN A 27 40.13 -11.22 -17.49
C ASN A 27 40.79 -10.44 -16.34
N GLU A 28 40.17 -9.36 -15.85
CA GLU A 28 40.69 -8.56 -14.73
C GLU A 28 40.47 -9.29 -13.41
N VAL A 29 39.33 -9.95 -13.26
CA VAL A 29 39.04 -10.83 -12.11
C VAL A 29 40.05 -11.98 -12.05
N ALA A 30 40.34 -12.64 -13.16
CA ALA A 30 41.35 -13.71 -13.23
C ALA A 30 42.77 -13.21 -12.89
N ARG A 31 43.13 -12.00 -13.32
CA ARG A 31 44.43 -11.37 -13.02
C ARG A 31 44.55 -10.86 -11.59
N SER A 32 43.44 -10.67 -10.89
CA SER A 32 43.40 -10.08 -9.54
C SER A 32 43.89 -11.01 -8.43
N GLN A 33 44.20 -12.28 -8.74
CA GLN A 33 44.69 -13.30 -7.79
C GLN A 33 43.84 -13.39 -6.50
N GLY A 34 42.52 -13.31 -6.64
CA GLY A 34 41.57 -13.44 -5.53
C GLY A 34 41.26 -12.15 -4.77
N LYS A 35 41.75 -10.99 -5.21
CA LYS A 35 41.35 -9.69 -4.65
C LYS A 35 39.93 -9.28 -5.03
N LEU A 36 39.47 -9.65 -6.23
CA LEU A 36 38.10 -9.44 -6.69
C LEU A 36 37.33 -10.75 -6.53
N VAL A 37 36.34 -10.75 -5.64
CA VAL A 37 35.46 -11.89 -5.38
C VAL A 37 34.15 -11.70 -6.13
N VAL A 38 33.65 -12.77 -6.73
CA VAL A 38 32.37 -12.77 -7.45
C VAL A 38 31.22 -12.61 -6.45
N ASP A 39 30.36 -11.61 -6.67
CA ASP A 39 29.16 -11.38 -5.87
C ASP A 39 28.05 -12.37 -6.24
N VAL A 40 28.05 -13.53 -5.57
CA VAL A 40 27.08 -14.61 -5.83
C VAL A 40 25.65 -14.18 -5.52
N GLU A 41 25.43 -13.38 -4.47
CA GLU A 41 24.09 -12.89 -4.07
C GLU A 41 23.49 -12.01 -5.18
N TRP A 42 24.31 -11.19 -5.83
CA TRP A 42 23.88 -10.38 -6.98
C TRP A 42 23.37 -11.22 -8.15
N TYR A 43 24.14 -12.24 -8.57
CA TYR A 43 23.72 -13.10 -9.68
C TYR A 43 22.47 -13.90 -9.35
N LEU A 44 22.38 -14.45 -8.13
CA LEU A 44 21.18 -15.14 -7.66
C LEU A 44 19.95 -14.22 -7.71
N THR A 45 20.09 -13.00 -7.21
CA THR A 45 18.98 -12.05 -7.11
C THR A 45 18.57 -11.43 -8.46
N GLN A 46 19.54 -11.08 -9.31
CA GLN A 46 19.31 -10.28 -10.51
C GLN A 46 19.24 -11.09 -11.80
N GLN A 47 19.84 -12.28 -11.86
CA GLN A 47 19.94 -13.08 -13.08
C GLN A 47 19.21 -14.41 -12.97
N ILE A 48 19.29 -15.10 -11.82
CA ILE A 48 18.74 -16.46 -11.66
C ILE A 48 17.29 -16.42 -11.14
N LEU A 49 17.01 -15.62 -10.11
CA LEU A 49 15.68 -15.52 -9.52
C LEU A 49 14.62 -14.98 -10.50
N PRO A 50 14.85 -13.93 -11.30
CA PRO A 50 13.80 -13.39 -12.19
C PRO A 50 13.28 -14.39 -13.25
N PRO A 51 14.13 -15.17 -13.96
CA PRO A 51 13.66 -16.21 -14.87
C PRO A 51 12.91 -17.35 -14.18
N ILE A 52 13.39 -17.82 -13.01
CA ILE A 52 12.72 -18.90 -12.26
C ILE A 52 11.36 -18.43 -11.77
N ASP A 53 11.29 -17.22 -11.22
CA ASP A 53 10.05 -16.60 -10.77
C ASP A 53 9.02 -16.53 -11.89
N ARG A 54 9.41 -16.09 -13.10
CA ARG A 54 8.52 -16.05 -14.26
C ARG A 54 8.02 -17.43 -14.71
N LEU A 55 8.87 -18.46 -14.61
CA LEU A 55 8.49 -19.83 -14.98
C LEU A 55 7.57 -20.47 -13.94
N CYS A 56 7.76 -20.12 -12.67
CA CYS A 56 6.98 -20.65 -11.55
C CYS A 56 5.76 -19.79 -11.19
N GLU A 57 5.63 -18.58 -11.75
CA GLU A 57 4.49 -17.67 -11.56
C GLU A 57 3.13 -18.35 -11.78
N PRO A 58 2.93 -19.22 -12.81
CA PRO A 58 1.65 -19.88 -13.04
C PRO A 58 1.35 -21.07 -12.12
N ILE A 59 2.29 -21.45 -11.24
CA ILE A 59 2.15 -22.63 -10.40
C ILE A 59 1.58 -22.21 -9.04
N ASP A 60 0.41 -22.74 -8.71
CA ASP A 60 -0.26 -22.47 -7.44
C ASP A 60 0.56 -22.94 -6.24
N GLY A 61 0.62 -22.12 -5.20
CA GLY A 61 1.36 -22.42 -3.98
C GLY A 61 2.85 -22.07 -4.01
N THR A 62 3.35 -21.47 -5.09
CA THR A 62 4.71 -20.94 -5.16
C THR A 62 4.75 -19.44 -4.89
N SER A 63 5.63 -18.99 -3.99
CA SER A 63 5.90 -17.57 -3.75
C SER A 63 7.34 -17.18 -4.10
N THR A 64 7.54 -15.95 -4.58
CA THR A 64 8.86 -15.33 -4.80
C THR A 64 9.79 -15.49 -3.60
N ALA A 65 9.22 -15.36 -2.39
CA ALA A 65 9.92 -15.45 -1.12
C ALA A 65 10.38 -16.88 -0.81
N GLU A 66 9.56 -17.90 -1.11
CA GLU A 66 9.96 -19.32 -0.98
C GLU A 66 11.00 -19.70 -2.04
N LEU A 67 10.86 -19.23 -3.28
CA LEU A 67 11.86 -19.44 -4.32
C LEU A 67 13.21 -18.82 -3.94
N ALA A 68 13.20 -17.61 -3.37
CA ALA A 68 14.40 -16.94 -2.86
C ALA A 68 15.04 -17.73 -1.71
N GLU A 69 14.24 -18.23 -0.75
CA GLU A 69 14.73 -19.06 0.36
C GLU A 69 15.40 -20.35 -0.14
N ARG A 70 14.82 -21.00 -1.15
CA ARG A 70 15.41 -22.21 -1.77
C ARG A 70 16.70 -21.94 -2.53
N LEU A 71 16.90 -20.70 -2.99
CA LEU A 71 18.15 -20.23 -3.60
C LEU A 71 19.18 -19.75 -2.57
N GLY A 72 18.88 -19.82 -1.27
CA GLY A 72 19.77 -19.38 -0.19
C GLY A 72 19.77 -17.86 0.03
N LEU A 73 18.75 -17.15 -0.46
CA LEU A 73 18.56 -15.71 -0.28
C LEU A 73 17.64 -15.42 0.91
N ASP A 74 17.79 -14.24 1.53
CA ASP A 74 16.95 -13.83 2.67
C ASP A 74 15.51 -13.54 2.25
N ARG A 75 14.58 -14.37 2.73
CA ARG A 75 13.13 -14.28 2.51
C ARG A 75 12.56 -12.87 2.76
N SER A 76 13.08 -12.15 3.75
CA SER A 76 12.56 -10.86 4.18
C SER A 76 12.67 -9.78 3.09
N LYS A 77 13.68 -9.89 2.22
CA LYS A 77 13.94 -8.91 1.15
C LYS A 77 12.97 -9.03 -0.04
N PHE A 78 12.23 -10.14 -0.15
CA PHE A 78 11.46 -10.49 -1.36
C PHE A 78 9.93 -10.45 -1.21
N HIS A 79 9.41 -10.19 -0.01
CA HIS A 79 7.96 -10.04 0.24
C HIS A 79 7.34 -8.83 -0.47
N HIS A 80 8.11 -7.79 -0.77
CA HIS A 80 7.61 -6.54 -1.35
C HIS A 80 7.50 -6.55 -2.89
N ARG A 81 7.81 -7.69 -3.55
CA ARG A 81 7.84 -7.80 -5.02
C ARG A 81 6.63 -8.52 -5.61
N ARG A 82 5.52 -8.66 -4.86
CA ARG A 82 4.22 -8.97 -5.49
C ARG A 82 3.59 -7.67 -5.93
N THR A 83 3.61 -7.43 -7.24
CA THR A 83 2.82 -6.37 -7.88
C THR A 83 1.34 -6.70 -7.62
N GLU A 84 0.61 -5.83 -6.91
CA GLU A 84 -0.81 -6.00 -6.55
C GLU A 84 -1.77 -6.03 -7.78
N GLY A 85 -1.23 -6.01 -9.00
CA GLY A 85 -1.97 -6.03 -10.25
C GLY A 85 -2.39 -7.42 -10.76
N ASP A 86 -1.92 -8.53 -10.15
CA ASP A 86 -2.08 -9.87 -10.74
C ASP A 86 -3.21 -10.72 -10.16
N SER A 87 -3.99 -10.21 -9.20
CA SER A 87 -5.22 -10.86 -8.71
C SER A 87 -6.33 -10.98 -9.79
N SER A 88 -6.06 -10.53 -11.01
CA SER A 88 -6.99 -10.48 -12.13
C SER A 88 -7.06 -11.78 -12.95
N ARG A 89 -6.11 -12.71 -12.81
CA ARG A 89 -6.02 -13.88 -13.70
C ARG A 89 -6.86 -15.08 -13.28
N ASP A 90 -7.37 -15.08 -12.05
CA ASP A 90 -8.11 -16.22 -11.50
C ASP A 90 -9.61 -15.88 -11.40
N LEU A 91 -10.34 -16.08 -12.51
CA LEU A 91 -11.77 -15.76 -12.63
C LEU A 91 -12.65 -16.48 -11.59
N CYS A 92 -12.17 -17.55 -10.97
CA CYS A 92 -12.89 -18.29 -9.92
C CYS A 92 -12.60 -17.80 -8.48
N ALA A 93 -11.61 -16.93 -8.27
CA ALA A 93 -11.22 -16.43 -6.94
C ALA A 93 -11.50 -14.92 -6.73
N TYR A 94 -12.28 -14.30 -7.62
CA TYR A 94 -12.65 -12.89 -7.48
C TYR A 94 -13.65 -12.69 -6.32
N VAL A 95 -13.14 -12.22 -5.18
CA VAL A 95 -13.98 -11.72 -4.08
C VAL A 95 -14.23 -10.22 -4.31
N PRO A 96 -15.47 -9.77 -4.47
CA PRO A 96 -15.76 -8.34 -4.55
C PRO A 96 -15.24 -7.59 -3.32
N MET A 97 -14.68 -6.38 -3.50
CA MET A 97 -14.15 -5.58 -2.39
C MET A 97 -15.18 -5.24 -1.29
N CYS A 98 -16.48 -5.38 -1.57
CA CYS A 98 -17.55 -5.22 -0.57
C CYS A 98 -17.69 -6.41 0.38
N GLN A 99 -17.16 -7.59 0.02
CA GLN A 99 -17.17 -8.81 0.83
C GLN A 99 -15.82 -9.06 1.52
N MET A 100 -14.79 -8.31 1.15
CA MET A 100 -13.47 -8.37 1.80
C MET A 100 -13.52 -7.75 3.20
N GLU A 101 -12.74 -8.29 4.11
CA GLU A 101 -12.53 -7.69 5.42
C GLU A 101 -11.77 -6.35 5.28
N ASP A 102 -12.07 -5.38 6.14
CA ASP A 102 -11.42 -4.06 6.11
C ASP A 102 -9.89 -4.17 6.29
N SER A 103 -9.42 -5.15 7.08
CA SER A 103 -8.00 -5.41 7.33
C SER A 103 -7.24 -5.76 6.04
N ASP A 104 -7.81 -6.64 5.21
CA ASP A 104 -7.24 -7.03 3.92
C ASP A 104 -7.49 -5.98 2.84
N ARG A 105 -8.66 -5.34 2.84
CA ARG A 105 -9.00 -4.30 1.86
C ARG A 105 -8.06 -3.11 1.92
N PHE A 106 -7.60 -2.73 3.11
CA PHE A 106 -6.74 -1.57 3.33
C PHE A 106 -5.27 -1.94 3.53
N LYS A 107 -4.90 -3.22 3.30
CA LYS A 107 -3.54 -3.75 3.36
C LYS A 107 -2.68 -3.16 2.23
N GLY A 108 -1.98 -2.06 2.52
CA GLY A 108 -1.19 -1.31 1.53
C GLY A 108 -1.48 0.18 1.52
N THR A 109 -2.56 0.60 2.19
CA THR A 109 -2.87 2.02 2.39
C THR A 109 -1.95 2.68 3.41
N ARG A 110 -1.69 3.97 3.22
CA ARG A 110 -0.91 4.80 4.13
C ARG A 110 -1.77 5.24 5.32
N ASN A 111 -1.21 5.18 6.52
CA ASN A 111 -1.87 5.67 7.72
C ASN A 111 -1.97 7.20 7.77
N LEU A 112 -3.03 7.71 8.40
CA LEU A 112 -3.17 9.13 8.69
C LEU A 112 -2.34 9.51 9.92
N ASP A 113 -1.13 10.00 9.71
CA ASP A 113 -0.20 10.36 10.79
C ASP A 113 -0.46 11.76 11.35
N ILE A 114 -0.61 11.86 12.66
CA ILE A 114 -0.80 13.13 13.38
C ILE A 114 0.36 13.33 14.36
N THR A 115 0.86 14.56 14.44
CA THR A 115 1.86 14.95 15.45
C THR A 115 1.15 15.54 16.66
N CYS A 116 1.36 14.98 17.86
CA CYS A 116 0.81 15.57 19.09
C CYS A 116 1.58 16.86 19.47
N THR A 117 0.88 17.92 19.87
CA THR A 117 1.52 19.18 20.30
C THR A 117 2.16 19.10 21.68
N LYS A 118 1.70 18.18 22.54
CA LYS A 118 2.21 18.05 23.91
C LYS A 118 3.47 17.19 23.99
N CYS A 119 3.47 16.02 23.33
CA CYS A 119 4.62 15.10 23.36
C CYS A 119 5.49 15.15 22.09
N ALA A 120 5.11 15.91 21.06
CA ALA A 120 5.81 16.05 19.78
C ALA A 120 6.03 14.74 18.99
N VAL A 121 5.40 13.63 19.42
CA VAL A 121 5.50 12.33 18.74
C VAL A 121 4.48 12.26 17.60
N LYS A 122 4.94 11.79 16.43
CA LYS A 122 4.11 11.40 15.28
C LYS A 122 3.59 9.99 15.49
N SER A 123 2.27 9.81 15.39
CA SER A 123 1.65 8.49 15.45
C SER A 123 0.45 8.40 14.52
N ALA A 124 0.15 7.19 14.05
CA ALA A 124 -1.02 6.90 13.24
C ALA A 124 -2.30 7.22 14.02
N PHE A 125 -3.27 7.81 13.33
CA PHE A 125 -4.60 8.04 13.86
C PHE A 125 -5.37 6.72 13.90
N PRO A 126 -5.80 6.25 15.08
CA PRO A 126 -6.47 4.95 15.23
C PRO A 126 -7.91 4.93 14.68
N GLY A 127 -8.46 6.08 14.29
CA GLY A 127 -9.86 6.24 13.90
C GLY A 127 -10.72 6.79 15.05
N VAL A 128 -12.03 6.62 14.99
CA VAL A 128 -12.96 7.05 16.06
C VAL A 128 -12.59 6.47 17.43
N VAL A 129 -12.12 5.21 17.48
CA VAL A 129 -11.78 4.46 18.69
C VAL A 129 -10.42 3.81 18.51
N ASN A 130 -9.60 3.85 19.55
CA ASN A 130 -8.44 3.00 19.69
C ASN A 130 -8.85 1.69 20.38
N TRP A 131 -8.94 0.60 19.62
CA TRP A 131 -9.36 -0.71 20.12
C TRP A 131 -8.41 -1.29 21.16
N GLU A 132 -7.11 -1.03 21.07
CA GLU A 132 -6.13 -1.58 22.02
C GLU A 132 -6.31 -1.00 23.43
N LYS A 133 -6.75 0.25 23.52
CA LYS A 133 -6.88 0.99 24.79
C LYS A 133 -8.34 1.28 25.17
N ASN A 134 -9.29 0.85 24.34
CA ASN A 134 -10.72 1.16 24.43
C ASN A 134 -10.99 2.65 24.73
N GLN A 135 -10.35 3.53 23.97
CA GLN A 135 -10.32 4.98 24.19
C GLN A 135 -10.69 5.74 22.91
N SER A 136 -11.23 6.95 23.04
CA SER A 136 -11.47 7.82 21.87
C SER A 136 -10.17 8.05 21.09
N GLY A 137 -10.21 7.97 19.76
CA GLY A 137 -9.03 8.21 18.93
C GLY A 137 -8.58 9.67 18.85
N LEU A 138 -9.35 10.62 19.41
CA LEU A 138 -8.87 12.00 19.62
C LEU A 138 -7.91 12.11 20.81
N LEU A 139 -7.75 11.06 21.60
CA LEU A 139 -6.71 10.97 22.61
C LEU A 139 -5.39 10.57 21.96
N CYS A 140 -4.31 11.24 22.34
CA CYS A 140 -2.98 10.84 21.86
C CYS A 140 -2.63 9.44 22.40
N PRO A 141 -2.24 8.47 21.57
CA PRO A 141 -1.93 7.11 22.03
C PRO A 141 -0.70 7.06 22.93
N ASN A 142 0.22 8.02 22.81
CA ASN A 142 1.46 8.04 23.60
C ASN A 142 1.29 8.71 24.97
N CYS A 143 0.66 9.88 25.03
CA CYS A 143 0.57 10.68 26.27
C CYS A 143 -0.85 10.84 26.84
N GLY A 144 -1.88 10.29 26.18
CA GLY A 144 -3.26 10.32 26.66
C GLY A 144 -3.93 11.70 26.67
N VAL A 145 -3.29 12.73 26.10
CA VAL A 145 -3.86 14.08 26.07
C VAL A 145 -5.05 14.16 25.11
N GLU A 146 -6.10 14.88 25.54
CA GLU A 146 -7.26 15.19 24.69
C GLU A 146 -6.87 15.99 23.45
N TYR A 147 -7.62 15.79 22.37
CA TYR A 147 -7.49 16.52 21.10
C TYR A 147 -6.07 16.58 20.54
N TRP A 148 -5.25 15.55 20.78
CA TRP A 148 -3.84 15.52 20.39
C TRP A 148 -3.05 16.76 20.86
N GLY A 149 -3.44 17.33 22.00
CA GLY A 149 -2.87 18.50 22.65
C GLY A 149 -3.36 19.85 22.10
N ALA A 150 -4.44 19.86 21.31
CA ALA A 150 -5.09 21.10 20.90
C ALA A 150 -5.90 21.70 22.07
N GLY A 151 -5.99 23.03 22.14
CA GLY A 151 -6.66 23.71 23.24
C GLY A 151 -8.18 23.54 23.27
N ASN A 152 -8.81 23.26 22.12
CA ASN A 152 -10.26 23.04 22.01
C ASN A 152 -10.60 22.13 20.81
N ALA A 153 -11.85 21.67 20.76
CA ALA A 153 -12.37 20.82 19.68
C ALA A 153 -12.25 21.46 18.28
N ALA A 154 -12.45 22.78 18.17
CA ALA A 154 -12.31 23.51 16.91
C ALA A 154 -10.87 23.53 16.39
N SER A 155 -9.90 23.75 17.28
CA SER A 155 -8.46 23.69 16.97
C SER A 155 -8.05 22.25 16.61
N CYS A 156 -8.62 21.25 17.29
CA CYS A 156 -8.44 19.85 16.93
C CYS A 156 -8.89 19.59 15.49
N PHE A 157 -10.11 19.99 15.13
CA PHE A 157 -10.65 19.85 13.79
C PHE A 157 -9.80 20.58 12.75
N ALA A 158 -9.42 21.83 13.00
CA ALA A 158 -8.58 22.60 12.07
C ALA A 158 -7.23 21.92 11.82
N ARG A 159 -6.60 21.37 12.87
CA ARG A 159 -5.33 20.64 12.73
C ARG A 159 -5.51 19.34 11.96
N LEU A 160 -6.52 18.57 12.32
CA LEU A 160 -6.82 17.27 11.71
C LEU A 160 -7.20 17.41 10.23
N SER A 161 -8.07 18.36 9.91
CA SER A 161 -8.45 18.68 8.53
C SER A 161 -7.26 19.15 7.71
N ASN A 162 -6.37 19.98 8.27
CA ASN A 162 -5.15 20.41 7.57
C ASN A 162 -4.20 19.24 7.27
N VAL A 163 -3.97 18.36 8.25
CA VAL A 163 -3.14 17.16 8.07
C VAL A 163 -3.72 16.26 6.98
N TYR A 164 -5.02 15.97 7.07
CA TYR A 164 -5.72 15.18 6.05
C TYR A 164 -5.62 15.82 4.65
N CYS A 165 -5.89 17.13 4.54
CA CYS A 165 -5.81 17.83 3.26
C CYS A 165 -4.42 17.77 2.64
N LEU A 166 -3.36 17.89 3.46
CA LEU A 166 -1.98 17.79 2.97
C LEU A 166 -1.65 16.37 2.49
N GLN A 167 -2.05 15.34 3.23
CA GLN A 167 -1.82 13.96 2.81
C GLN A 167 -2.58 13.60 1.54
N VAL A 168 -3.87 13.96 1.43
CA VAL A 168 -4.64 13.74 0.20
C VAL A 168 -4.03 14.47 -1.01
N ARG A 169 -3.48 15.68 -0.81
CA ARG A 169 -2.77 16.38 -1.88
C ARG A 169 -1.48 15.66 -2.29
N GLU A 170 -0.77 15.08 -1.33
CA GLU A 170 0.42 14.26 -1.60
C GLU A 170 0.05 12.99 -2.38
N ASP A 171 -1.00 12.27 -1.98
CA ASP A 171 -1.48 11.06 -2.64
C ASP A 171 -1.97 11.37 -4.07
N LYS A 172 -2.72 12.47 -4.25
CA LYS A 172 -3.10 12.96 -5.59
C LYS A 172 -1.89 13.35 -6.42
N LYS A 173 -0.90 14.01 -5.84
CA LYS A 173 0.35 14.36 -6.55
C LYS A 173 1.10 13.09 -6.98
N ARG A 174 1.13 12.04 -6.15
CA ARG A 174 1.73 10.75 -6.49
C ARG A 174 1.00 10.08 -7.66
N TYR A 175 -0.33 10.09 -7.66
CA TYR A 175 -1.15 9.59 -8.76
C TYR A 175 -0.90 10.38 -10.06
N TYR A 176 -1.04 11.71 -10.02
CA TYR A 176 -0.88 12.57 -11.19
C TYR A 176 0.58 12.72 -11.65
N LYS A 177 1.56 12.23 -10.88
CA LYS A 177 2.94 12.08 -11.34
C LYS A 177 3.01 11.11 -12.53
N GLY A 178 2.07 10.17 -12.65
CA GLY A 178 1.97 9.28 -13.82
C GLY A 178 3.19 8.37 -14.00
N THR A 179 3.85 7.99 -12.91
CA THR A 179 5.00 7.09 -12.96
C THR A 179 4.53 5.68 -13.31
N LEU A 180 5.11 5.13 -14.38
CA LEU A 180 4.88 3.78 -14.87
C LEU A 180 6.11 2.90 -14.59
N LYS A 181 5.86 1.66 -14.17
CA LYS A 181 6.88 0.63 -13.91
C LYS A 181 6.60 -0.61 -14.77
N CYS A 182 7.66 -1.22 -15.29
CA CYS A 182 7.51 -2.48 -16.03
C CYS A 182 7.10 -3.62 -15.08
N ASP A 183 6.20 -4.48 -15.54
CA ASP A 183 5.78 -5.71 -14.83
C ASP A 183 6.88 -6.78 -14.80
N ASP A 184 7.69 -6.86 -15.85
CA ASP A 184 8.80 -7.79 -15.95
C ASP A 184 9.86 -7.51 -14.88
N SER A 185 10.05 -8.45 -13.95
CA SER A 185 11.02 -8.36 -12.85
C SER A 185 12.48 -8.19 -13.29
N SER A 186 12.81 -8.58 -14.52
CA SER A 186 14.13 -8.34 -15.11
C SER A 186 14.29 -6.92 -15.67
N CYS A 187 13.19 -6.22 -15.91
CA CYS A 187 13.14 -4.87 -16.45
C CYS A 187 12.86 -3.84 -15.33
N LYS A 188 13.86 -3.04 -14.98
CA LYS A 188 13.74 -1.99 -13.95
C LYS A 188 13.36 -0.62 -14.51
N THR A 189 12.65 -0.61 -15.64
CA THR A 189 12.28 0.64 -16.30
C THR A 189 11.19 1.35 -15.50
N GLU A 190 11.49 2.55 -15.05
CA GLU A 190 10.55 3.50 -14.45
C GLU A 190 10.51 4.75 -15.35
N THR A 191 9.33 5.12 -15.83
CA THR A 191 9.18 6.24 -16.78
C THR A 191 7.84 6.95 -16.59
N GLN A 192 7.77 8.21 -17.01
CA GLN A 192 6.50 8.94 -17.16
C GLN A 192 6.02 8.99 -18.62
N GLN A 193 6.80 8.42 -19.54
CA GLN A 193 6.46 8.36 -20.95
C GLN A 193 5.64 7.11 -21.22
N GLN A 194 4.51 7.28 -21.90
CA GLN A 194 3.67 6.18 -22.36
C GLN A 194 3.85 5.98 -23.87
N SER A 195 3.86 4.72 -24.30
CA SER A 195 3.89 4.40 -25.73
C SER A 195 2.53 4.74 -26.38
N ILE A 196 2.57 5.08 -27.67
CA ILE A 196 1.35 5.27 -28.47
C ILE A 196 0.61 3.94 -28.65
N ILE A 197 1.34 2.81 -28.61
CA ILE A 197 0.79 1.45 -28.75
C ILE A 197 0.30 0.91 -27.38
N GLY A 198 -0.10 1.80 -26.48
CA GLY A 198 -0.58 1.47 -25.14
C GLY A 198 0.54 1.18 -24.14
N ASN A 199 0.38 0.11 -23.37
CA ASN A 199 1.19 -0.14 -22.17
C ASN A 199 2.45 -0.97 -22.45
N ILE A 200 3.09 -0.83 -23.61
CA ILE A 200 4.31 -1.58 -23.93
C ILE A 200 5.52 -0.94 -23.24
N CYS A 201 6.44 -1.75 -22.72
CA CYS A 201 7.70 -1.26 -22.17
C CYS A 201 8.55 -0.54 -23.22
N LEU A 202 9.14 0.60 -22.83
CA LEU A 202 10.01 1.41 -23.69
C LEU A 202 11.45 0.89 -23.76
N SER A 203 11.81 -0.06 -22.89
CA SER A 203 13.16 -0.65 -22.88
C SER A 203 13.35 -1.56 -24.09
N ARG A 204 14.49 -1.41 -24.78
CA ARG A 204 14.80 -2.16 -25.99
C ARG A 204 14.86 -3.66 -25.69
N GLY A 205 14.06 -4.44 -26.41
CA GLY A 205 14.02 -5.90 -26.28
C GLY A 205 13.20 -6.42 -25.09
N CYS A 206 12.59 -5.54 -24.29
CA CYS A 206 11.67 -5.96 -23.24
C CYS A 206 10.27 -6.23 -23.82
N GLN A 207 9.67 -7.37 -23.44
CA GLN A 207 8.30 -7.75 -23.82
C GLN A 207 7.30 -7.49 -22.68
N GLY A 208 7.75 -6.85 -21.60
CA GLY A 208 6.90 -6.48 -20.46
C GLY A 208 5.96 -5.33 -20.78
N ARG A 209 4.98 -5.15 -19.89
CA ARG A 209 4.01 -4.06 -19.92
C ARG A 209 4.30 -3.06 -18.81
N LEU A 210 4.08 -1.79 -19.13
CA LEU A 210 4.12 -0.70 -18.17
C LEU A 210 2.80 -0.65 -17.40
N GLN A 211 2.90 -0.68 -16.08
CA GLN A 211 1.78 -0.52 -15.15
C GLN A 211 1.99 0.76 -14.33
N PRO A 212 0.92 1.47 -13.96
CA PRO A 212 1.04 2.59 -13.04
C PRO A 212 1.62 2.12 -11.70
N GLU A 213 2.63 2.83 -11.20
CA GLU A 213 3.17 2.58 -9.85
C GLU A 213 2.10 2.82 -8.77
N PHE A 214 1.22 3.79 -9.00
CA PHE A 214 0.12 4.13 -8.12
C PHE A 214 -1.14 4.29 -8.95
N SER A 215 -2.02 3.30 -8.88
CA SER A 215 -3.19 3.19 -9.75
C SER A 215 -4.38 4.03 -9.26
N GLU A 216 -5.39 4.16 -10.12
CA GLU A 216 -6.66 4.79 -9.76
C GLU A 216 -7.33 4.05 -8.60
N LYS A 217 -7.21 2.71 -8.59
CA LYS A 217 -7.75 1.83 -7.56
C LYS A 217 -7.06 2.10 -6.22
N ASP A 218 -5.75 2.30 -6.22
CA ASP A 218 -4.97 2.54 -4.99
C ASP A 218 -5.34 3.89 -4.38
N LEU A 219 -5.42 4.94 -5.21
CA LEU A 219 -5.87 6.25 -4.75
C LEU A 219 -7.30 6.19 -4.18
N TYR A 220 -8.22 5.52 -4.87
CA TYR A 220 -9.60 5.38 -4.38
C TYR A 220 -9.67 4.60 -3.07
N THR A 221 -8.88 3.53 -2.96
CA THR A 221 -8.81 2.70 -1.75
C THR A 221 -8.22 3.50 -0.58
N GLN A 222 -7.21 4.33 -0.84
CA GLN A 222 -6.65 5.28 0.13
C GLN A 222 -7.68 6.30 0.63
N LEU A 223 -8.48 6.89 -0.27
CA LEU A 223 -9.53 7.84 0.12
C LEU A 223 -10.63 7.16 0.93
N LYS A 224 -11.01 5.93 0.56
CA LYS A 224 -11.97 5.11 1.32
C LYS A 224 -11.43 4.70 2.69
N PHE A 225 -10.13 4.42 2.79
CA PHE A 225 -9.47 4.18 4.07
C PHE A 225 -9.61 5.41 4.98
N TYR A 226 -9.27 6.61 4.51
CA TYR A 226 -9.44 7.81 5.31
C TYR A 226 -10.91 8.06 5.71
N GLN A 227 -11.88 7.81 4.82
CA GLN A 227 -13.30 7.89 5.15
C GLN A 227 -13.67 6.92 6.30
N SER A 228 -13.17 5.69 6.26
CA SER A 228 -13.44 4.68 7.30
C SER A 228 -12.90 5.05 8.69
N LEU A 229 -11.86 5.89 8.77
CA LEU A 229 -11.31 6.34 10.04
C LEU A 229 -12.31 7.19 10.83
N PHE A 230 -13.16 7.98 10.15
CA PHE A 230 -14.09 8.95 10.72
C PHE A 230 -15.56 8.52 10.70
N ASP A 231 -15.85 7.29 10.27
CA ASP A 231 -17.21 6.78 10.19
C ASP A 231 -17.74 6.39 11.59
N VAL A 232 -18.53 7.28 12.20
CA VAL A 232 -19.13 7.08 13.54
C VAL A 232 -20.28 6.08 13.48
N THR A 233 -21.09 6.08 12.42
CA THR A 233 -22.30 5.26 12.31
C THR A 233 -21.95 3.78 12.08
N ARG A 234 -21.00 3.49 11.18
CA ARG A 234 -20.51 2.14 10.92
C ARG A 234 -19.79 1.52 12.12
N LYS A 235 -19.27 2.36 13.03
CA LYS A 235 -18.60 1.91 14.25
C LYS A 235 -19.58 1.64 15.38
N ARG A 236 -20.61 2.47 15.59
CA ARG A 236 -21.69 2.18 16.56
C ARG A 236 -22.37 0.82 16.32
N THR A 237 -22.53 0.41 15.06
CA THR A 237 -23.09 -0.92 14.72
C THR A 237 -22.13 -2.09 15.00
N ARG A 238 -20.81 -1.84 15.05
CA ARG A 238 -19.81 -2.83 15.51
C ARG A 238 -19.68 -2.84 17.03
N ASP A 239 -19.82 -1.68 17.68
CA ASP A 239 -19.74 -1.57 19.13
C ASP A 239 -20.98 -2.15 19.83
N SER A 240 -22.16 -2.24 19.18
CA SER A 240 -23.33 -2.93 19.78
C SER A 240 -23.09 -4.41 20.11
N THR A 241 -22.00 -4.99 19.61
CA THR A 241 -21.53 -6.35 19.92
C THR A 241 -20.43 -6.42 20.98
N GLU A 242 -19.81 -5.29 21.38
CA GLU A 242 -18.72 -5.21 22.36
C GLU A 242 -18.99 -4.13 23.44
N SER A 243 -18.18 -4.05 24.48
CA SER A 243 -18.40 -3.15 25.63
C SER A 243 -18.49 -1.66 25.23
N PRO A 244 -19.38 -0.85 25.87
CA PRO A 244 -19.59 0.54 25.50
C PRO A 244 -18.31 1.38 25.63
N LEU A 245 -18.09 2.24 24.64
CA LEU A 245 -16.96 3.15 24.58
C LEU A 245 -16.92 4.07 25.79
N GLN A 246 -15.76 4.15 26.44
CA GLN A 246 -15.52 5.11 27.51
C GLN A 246 -15.12 6.44 26.90
N PHE A 247 -16.10 7.32 26.68
CA PHE A 247 -15.82 8.74 26.41
C PHE A 247 -15.47 9.46 27.72
N PRO A 248 -14.41 10.30 27.76
CA PRO A 248 -14.12 11.11 28.92
C PRO A 248 -15.20 12.18 29.17
N GLY A 249 -16.19 11.87 30.03
CA GLY A 249 -17.14 12.83 30.62
C GLY A 249 -18.23 13.41 29.68
N ASP A 250 -18.90 14.48 30.15
CA ASP A 250 -20.03 15.21 29.51
C ASP A 250 -19.74 15.86 28.14
N LYS A 251 -18.59 15.55 27.52
CA LYS A 251 -18.10 16.18 26.28
C LYS A 251 -18.41 15.39 25.01
N GLU A 252 -19.12 14.26 25.09
CA GLU A 252 -19.44 13.37 23.96
C GLU A 252 -19.89 14.14 22.71
N HIS A 253 -20.77 15.13 22.87
CA HIS A 253 -21.26 15.98 21.78
C HIS A 253 -20.17 16.77 21.04
N SER A 254 -19.10 17.19 21.73
CA SER A 254 -17.98 17.91 21.11
C SER A 254 -17.06 16.98 20.32
N TYR A 255 -16.88 15.74 20.78
CA TYR A 255 -16.10 14.72 20.05
C TYR A 255 -16.83 14.30 18.78
N GLU A 256 -18.13 14.02 18.88
CA GLU A 256 -18.98 13.67 17.74
C GLU A 256 -18.96 14.74 16.67
N LYS A 257 -19.09 16.01 17.06
CA LYS A 257 -19.05 17.13 16.11
C LYS A 257 -17.74 17.22 15.32
N VAL A 258 -16.60 16.92 15.95
CA VAL A 258 -15.30 16.90 15.24
C VAL A 258 -15.26 15.74 14.24
N MET A 259 -15.74 14.55 14.64
CA MET A 259 -15.78 13.38 13.76
C MET A 259 -16.75 13.58 12.59
N ASP A 260 -17.93 14.15 12.82
CA ASP A 260 -18.92 14.43 11.78
C ASP A 260 -18.40 15.41 10.74
N LEU A 261 -17.75 16.50 11.18
CA LEU A 261 -17.14 17.45 10.26
C LEU A 261 -16.02 16.81 9.42
N MET A 262 -15.23 15.92 10.02
CA MET A 262 -14.21 15.16 9.28
C MET A 262 -14.83 14.14 8.32
N SER A 263 -15.91 13.47 8.73
CA SER A 263 -16.67 12.54 7.90
C SER A 263 -17.27 13.23 6.67
N GLN A 264 -17.84 14.42 6.84
CA GLN A 264 -18.33 15.25 5.72
C GLN A 264 -17.20 15.65 4.77
N LEU A 265 -16.05 16.08 5.32
CA LEU A 265 -14.91 16.50 4.54
C LEU A 265 -14.30 15.34 3.73
N THR A 266 -14.17 14.16 4.33
CA THR A 266 -13.67 12.95 3.65
C THR A 266 -14.66 12.44 2.60
N SER A 267 -15.95 12.42 2.92
CA SER A 267 -17.00 12.00 1.98
C SER A 267 -17.05 12.88 0.73
N ARG A 268 -16.90 14.20 0.89
CA ARG A 268 -16.82 15.13 -0.25
C ARG A 268 -15.66 14.82 -1.21
N GLU A 269 -14.49 14.45 -0.69
CA GLU A 269 -13.34 14.09 -1.53
C GLU A 269 -13.57 12.77 -2.29
N VAL A 270 -14.25 11.81 -1.67
CA VAL A 270 -14.62 10.54 -2.30
C VAL A 270 -15.70 10.75 -3.36
N GLU A 271 -16.70 11.59 -3.11
CA GLU A 271 -17.77 11.90 -4.06
C GLU A 271 -17.26 12.59 -5.33
N ASN A 272 -16.23 13.44 -5.18
CA ASN A 272 -15.54 14.06 -6.31
C ASN A 272 -14.77 13.05 -7.18
N SER A 273 -14.50 11.85 -6.66
CA SER A 273 -13.79 10.81 -7.40
C SER A 273 -14.77 10.09 -8.33
N LYS A 274 -14.55 10.18 -9.65
CA LYS A 274 -15.38 9.50 -10.66
C LYS A 274 -15.45 7.99 -10.47
N TYR A 275 -14.41 7.39 -9.87
CA TYR A 275 -14.34 5.97 -9.56
C TYR A 275 -15.39 5.50 -8.53
N ASN A 276 -15.98 6.44 -7.77
CA ASN A 276 -17.03 6.12 -6.79
C ASN A 276 -18.39 5.82 -7.45
N TRP A 277 -18.61 6.30 -8.68
CA TRP A 277 -19.91 6.21 -9.35
C TRP A 277 -19.81 5.35 -10.59
N VAL A 278 -20.64 4.31 -10.66
CA VAL A 278 -20.92 3.61 -11.91
C VAL A 278 -22.27 4.12 -12.43
N PRO A 279 -22.29 4.92 -13.50
CA PRO A 279 -23.56 5.47 -14.01
C PRO A 279 -24.46 4.34 -14.47
N PHE A 280 -25.74 4.35 -14.09
CA PHE A 280 -26.69 3.31 -14.54
C PHE A 280 -26.77 3.19 -16.07
N LYS A 281 -26.63 4.33 -16.77
CA LYS A 281 -26.57 4.41 -18.24
C LYS A 281 -25.46 3.55 -18.86
N PHE A 282 -24.37 3.29 -18.12
CA PHE A 282 -23.31 2.37 -18.55
C PHE A 282 -23.88 0.94 -18.74
N PHE A 283 -24.69 0.47 -17.79
CA PHE A 283 -25.29 -0.85 -17.85
C PHE A 283 -26.37 -0.95 -18.93
N GLU A 284 -27.18 0.10 -19.13
CA GLU A 284 -28.16 0.14 -20.21
C GLU A 284 -27.50 0.02 -21.59
N ALA A 285 -26.34 0.66 -21.77
CA ALA A 285 -25.57 0.57 -23.01
C ALA A 285 -24.87 -0.78 -23.19
N ALA A 286 -24.35 -1.36 -22.10
CA ALA A 286 -23.61 -2.63 -22.14
C ALA A 286 -24.51 -3.87 -22.25
N PHE A 287 -25.69 -3.83 -21.64
CA PHE A 287 -26.59 -4.99 -21.52
C PHE A 287 -27.96 -4.80 -22.21
N GLY A 288 -28.19 -3.65 -22.84
CA GLY A 288 -29.48 -3.27 -23.41
C GLY A 288 -30.46 -2.81 -22.32
N GLY A 289 -31.15 -1.68 -22.57
CA GLY A 289 -31.96 -0.97 -21.57
C GLY A 289 -32.91 -1.87 -20.77
N ALA A 290 -32.64 -1.96 -19.46
CA ALA A 290 -33.61 -2.45 -18.51
C ALA A 290 -34.75 -1.43 -18.42
N LYS A 291 -35.89 -1.71 -19.05
CA LYS A 291 -37.10 -0.91 -18.88
C LYS A 291 -37.41 -0.83 -17.38
N ASP A 292 -37.45 0.40 -16.87
CA ASP A 292 -37.93 0.74 -15.53
C ASP A 292 -39.21 -0.03 -15.19
N LYS A 293 -39.08 -1.11 -14.42
CA LYS A 293 -40.18 -1.57 -13.58
C LYS A 293 -40.06 -0.81 -12.27
N LYS A 294 -40.75 0.33 -12.21
CA LYS A 294 -41.23 0.87 -10.94
C LYS A 294 -42.11 -0.20 -10.28
N SER A 295 -41.53 -1.09 -9.48
CA SER A 295 -42.28 -1.79 -8.45
C SER A 295 -42.24 -0.92 -7.21
N VAL A 296 -43.32 -0.18 -7.03
CA VAL A 296 -43.80 0.29 -5.73
C VAL A 296 -43.74 -0.92 -4.79
N ILE A 297 -42.94 -0.81 -3.73
CA ILE A 297 -43.10 -1.65 -2.54
C ILE A 297 -43.69 -0.73 -1.49
N GLY A 298 -44.96 -0.99 -1.16
CA GLY A 298 -45.61 -0.49 0.05
C GLY A 298 -45.22 -1.32 1.26
#